data_AF-A0A1J3EPJ8-F1
#
_entry.id   AF-A0A1J3EPJ8-F1
#
_cell.length_a   1.000
_cell.length_b   1.000
_cell.length_c   1.000
_cell.angle_alpha   90.00
_cell.angle_beta   90.00
_cell.angle_gamma   90.00
#
_symmetry.space_group_name_H-M   'P 1'
#
loop_
_entity.id
_entity.type
_entity.pdbx_description
1 polymer ?
#
loop_
_entity_poly.entity_id
_entity_poly.type
_entity_poly.pdbx_seq_one_letter_code
_entity_poly.pdbx_strand_id
1 'polypeptide(L)'
;CDQYTEPLLKFLSSLPCEEKVVLVSQSTGGLSVAIAMDTFPQKISVAIFATSFLPDTKNSPAYVVDKFFQSAPPEAWLGTEFVPYGKDGVSMSFSPEFVKQALYTSSTREDVELTLLLKRPGSLFINELARREKFSEERYGSVRRAYIVCKDDKALTEEYQRWMIDNYSVDFVTEIEGADHIPMISQPQLLSERILEIGEKFA
;
A
#
# COMPACT_ATOMS: atom_id res chain seq x y z
N CYS A 1 4.13 -9.81 -9.77
CA CYS A 1 3.06 -9.14 -8.99
C CYS A 1 1.78 -9.99 -8.87
N ASP A 2 1.24 -10.58 -9.94
CA ASP A 2 -0.01 -11.38 -9.84
C ASP A 2 0.08 -12.59 -8.91
N GLN A 3 1.18 -13.36 -8.99
CA GLN A 3 1.42 -14.48 -8.09
C GLN A 3 1.50 -14.06 -6.61
N TYR A 4 2.06 -12.88 -6.33
CA TYR A 4 2.09 -12.32 -4.97
C TYR A 4 0.69 -11.92 -4.48
N THR A 5 -0.17 -11.47 -5.40
CA THR A 5 -1.55 -11.06 -5.12
C THR A 5 -2.52 -12.25 -5.09
N GLU A 6 -2.10 -13.42 -5.56
CA GLU A 6 -2.94 -14.62 -5.71
C GLU A 6 -3.76 -14.98 -4.46
N PRO A 7 -3.23 -14.92 -3.22
CA PRO A 7 -4.04 -15.21 -2.03
C PRO A 7 -5.26 -14.29 -1.88
N LEU A 8 -5.09 -12.99 -2.16
CA LEU A 8 -6.19 -12.01 -2.12
C LEU A 8 -7.21 -12.27 -3.24
N LEU A 9 -6.74 -12.57 -4.45
CA LEU A 9 -7.61 -12.86 -5.59
C LEU A 9 -8.42 -14.14 -5.37
N LYS A 10 -7.80 -15.19 -4.80
CA LYS A 10 -8.49 -16.42 -4.42
C LYS A 10 -9.58 -16.16 -3.39
N PHE A 11 -9.28 -15.37 -2.35
CA PHE A 11 -10.28 -14.97 -1.36
C PHE A 11 -11.48 -14.26 -2.02
N LEU A 12 -11.25 -13.23 -2.83
CA LEU A 12 -12.34 -12.49 -3.50
C LEU A 12 -13.15 -13.37 -4.47
N SER A 13 -12.48 -14.29 -5.16
CA SER A 13 -13.16 -15.25 -6.05
C SER A 13 -14.06 -16.24 -5.32
N SER A 14 -13.78 -16.49 -4.03
CA SER A 14 -14.54 -17.43 -3.20
C SER A 14 -15.80 -16.83 -2.57
N LEU A 15 -15.94 -15.50 -2.58
CA LEU A 15 -17.09 -14.81 -2.00
C LEU A 15 -18.37 -15.07 -2.82
N PRO A 16 -19.56 -15.17 -2.20
CA PRO A 16 -20.85 -15.15 -2.88
C PRO A 16 -21.06 -13.88 -3.72
N CYS A 17 -21.92 -13.95 -4.76
CA CYS A 17 -22.13 -12.83 -5.70
C CYS A 17 -22.66 -11.55 -5.02
N GLU A 18 -23.42 -11.73 -3.95
CA GLU A 18 -24.10 -10.68 -3.20
C GLU A 18 -23.21 -10.05 -2.12
N GLU A 19 -22.08 -10.68 -1.80
CA GLU A 19 -21.16 -10.21 -0.77
C GLU A 19 -20.11 -9.26 -1.35
N LYS A 20 -19.91 -8.14 -0.64
CA LYS A 20 -18.84 -7.18 -0.89
C LYS A 20 -17.99 -7.01 0.34
N VAL A 21 -16.72 -6.64 0.13
CA VAL A 21 -15.77 -6.38 1.21
C VAL A 21 -15.24 -4.95 1.15
N VAL A 22 -14.85 -4.46 2.32
CA VAL A 22 -13.97 -3.31 2.47
C VAL A 22 -12.54 -3.83 2.42
N LEU A 23 -11.76 -3.37 1.44
CA LEU A 23 -10.33 -3.69 1.38
C LEU A 23 -9.53 -2.58 2.05
N VAL A 24 -8.66 -2.94 2.99
CA VAL A 24 -7.72 -2.00 3.62
C VAL A 24 -6.30 -2.40 3.24
N SER A 25 -5.54 -1.46 2.67
CA SER A 25 -4.16 -1.66 2.27
C SER A 25 -3.23 -0.73 3.04
N GLN A 26 -2.00 -1.20 3.27
CA GLN A 26 -0.91 -0.41 3.80
C GLN A 26 0.33 -0.60 2.93
N SER A 27 1.09 0.47 2.73
CA SER A 27 2.34 0.49 1.97
C SER A 27 2.21 -0.15 0.57
N THR A 28 2.99 -1.20 0.29
CA THR A 28 2.96 -1.95 -0.98
C THR A 28 1.67 -2.73 -1.21
N GLY A 29 0.86 -2.92 -0.17
CA GLY A 29 -0.44 -3.58 -0.28
C GLY A 29 -1.39 -2.86 -1.23
N GLY A 30 -1.23 -1.56 -1.45
CA GLY A 30 -2.04 -0.79 -2.40
C GLY A 30 -1.92 -1.27 -3.85
N LEU A 31 -0.76 -1.83 -4.23
CA LEU A 31 -0.55 -2.43 -5.55
C LEU A 31 -1.39 -3.70 -5.71
N SER A 32 -1.41 -4.56 -4.68
CA SER A 32 -2.24 -5.77 -4.63
C SER A 32 -3.72 -5.43 -4.64
N VAL A 33 -4.13 -4.39 -3.91
CA VAL A 33 -5.53 -3.91 -3.90
C VAL A 33 -5.91 -3.31 -5.24
N ALA A 34 -5.03 -2.56 -5.92
CA ALA A 34 -5.31 -2.07 -7.27
C ALA A 34 -5.53 -3.21 -8.28
N ILE A 35 -4.71 -4.27 -8.23
CA ILE A 35 -4.93 -5.49 -9.02
C ILE A 35 -6.27 -6.14 -8.68
N ALA A 36 -6.63 -6.23 -7.40
CA ALA A 36 -7.89 -6.80 -6.95
C ALA A 36 -9.11 -5.98 -7.40
N MET A 37 -9.04 -4.66 -7.31
CA MET A 37 -10.06 -3.71 -7.80
C MET A 37 -10.26 -3.83 -9.30
N ASP A 38 -9.18 -3.96 -10.08
CA ASP A 38 -9.27 -4.15 -11.51
C ASP A 38 -9.77 -5.57 -11.86
N THR A 39 -9.59 -6.57 -11.00
CA THR A 39 -10.02 -7.96 -11.27
C THR A 39 -11.46 -8.26 -10.82
N PHE A 40 -11.86 -7.75 -9.66
CA PHE A 40 -13.15 -8.02 -9.03
C PHE A 40 -13.82 -6.72 -8.52
N PRO A 41 -14.02 -5.70 -9.37
CA PRO A 41 -14.57 -4.40 -8.92
C PRO A 41 -15.93 -4.54 -8.23
N GLN A 42 -16.77 -5.48 -8.68
CA GLN A 42 -18.09 -5.75 -8.12
C GLN A 42 -18.08 -6.36 -6.71
N LYS A 43 -16.95 -6.91 -6.25
CA LYS A 43 -16.80 -7.55 -4.94
C LYS A 43 -16.31 -6.59 -3.85
N ILE A 44 -16.05 -5.33 -4.21
CA ILE A 44 -15.41 -4.36 -3.32
C ILE A 44 -16.37 -3.19 -3.15
N SER A 45 -16.76 -2.89 -1.91
CA SER A 45 -17.59 -1.71 -1.61
C SER A 45 -16.75 -0.44 -1.63
N VAL A 46 -15.62 -0.48 -0.94
CA VAL A 46 -14.61 0.59 -0.91
C VAL A 46 -13.21 0.01 -0.68
N ALA A 47 -12.22 0.61 -1.33
CA ALA A 47 -10.81 0.35 -1.12
C ALA A 47 -10.18 1.50 -0.30
N ILE A 48 -9.60 1.16 0.85
CA ILE A 48 -8.95 2.08 1.77
C ILE A 48 -7.43 1.95 1.63
N PHE A 49 -6.77 3.05 1.30
CA PHE A 49 -5.34 3.16 1.16
C PHE A 49 -4.77 3.89 2.39
N ALA A 50 -4.24 3.16 3.36
CA ALA A 50 -3.67 3.72 4.58
C ALA A 50 -2.15 3.80 4.47
N THR A 51 -1.61 5.00 4.26
CA THR A 51 -0.19 5.21 3.86
C THR A 51 0.30 4.14 2.86
N SER A 52 -0.36 4.11 1.72
CA SER A 52 -0.26 3.02 0.74
C SER A 52 -0.03 3.56 -0.65
N PHE A 53 0.65 2.80 -1.51
CA PHE A 53 0.79 3.18 -2.92
C PHE A 53 -0.58 3.22 -3.60
N LEU A 54 -0.87 4.32 -4.29
CA LEU A 54 -2.11 4.53 -5.03
C LEU A 54 -1.78 4.72 -6.51
N PRO A 55 -1.78 3.63 -7.31
CA PRO A 55 -1.67 3.73 -8.76
C PRO A 55 -2.81 4.54 -9.38
N ASP A 56 -2.61 5.02 -10.60
CA ASP A 56 -3.66 5.65 -11.40
C ASP A 56 -4.00 4.80 -12.64
N THR A 57 -4.94 5.27 -13.44
CA THR A 57 -5.41 4.63 -14.68
C THR A 57 -4.67 5.13 -15.94
N LYS A 58 -3.94 6.24 -15.83
CA LYS A 58 -3.34 6.96 -16.97
C LYS A 58 -1.91 6.53 -17.26
N ASN A 59 -1.18 6.15 -16.22
CA ASN A 59 0.23 5.79 -16.24
C ASN A 59 0.41 4.28 -16.11
N SER A 60 1.66 3.83 -16.23
CA SER A 60 2.00 2.44 -15.93
C SER A 60 1.67 2.12 -14.47
N PRO A 61 1.25 0.88 -14.14
CA PRO A 61 1.10 0.45 -12.75
C PRO A 61 2.36 0.59 -11.88
N ALA A 62 3.55 0.66 -12.51
CA ALA A 62 4.81 0.92 -11.81
C ALA A 62 5.05 2.40 -11.47
N TYR A 63 4.28 3.34 -12.04
CA TYR A 63 4.61 4.76 -12.05
C TYR A 63 4.84 5.38 -10.67
N VAL A 64 3.95 5.11 -9.72
CA VAL A 64 4.09 5.61 -8.34
C VAL A 64 5.22 4.90 -7.58
N VAL A 65 5.61 3.70 -7.98
CA VAL A 65 6.78 3.04 -7.38
C VAL A 65 8.06 3.62 -7.96
N ASP A 66 8.12 3.79 -9.28
CA ASP A 66 9.27 4.40 -9.98
C ASP A 66 9.54 5.82 -9.48
N LYS A 67 8.49 6.63 -9.32
CA LYS A 67 8.61 8.00 -8.80
C LYS A 67 9.13 8.02 -7.37
N PHE A 68 8.71 7.06 -6.53
CA PHE A 68 9.18 6.94 -5.16
C PHE A 68 10.68 6.63 -5.08
N PHE A 69 11.18 5.71 -5.92
CA PHE A 69 12.62 5.43 -5.98
C PHE A 69 13.42 6.61 -6.53
N GLN A 70 12.85 7.36 -7.48
CA GLN A 70 13.52 8.56 -8.03
C GLN A 70 13.61 9.69 -7.01
N SER A 71 12.69 9.76 -6.04
CA SER A 71 12.71 10.80 -4.99
C SER A 71 13.59 10.46 -3.80
N ALA A 72 13.98 9.19 -3.61
CA ALA A 72 14.76 8.74 -2.46
C ALA A 72 16.22 8.44 -2.84
N PRO A 73 17.21 9.17 -2.29
CA PRO A 73 18.61 8.84 -2.52
C PRO A 73 18.97 7.49 -1.85
N PRO A 74 20.04 6.79 -2.29
CA PRO A 74 20.41 5.48 -1.73
C PRO A 74 20.55 5.46 -0.20
N GLU A 75 21.01 6.56 0.40
CA GLU A 75 21.21 6.70 1.84
C GLU A 75 19.88 6.64 2.63
N ALA A 76 18.76 7.06 2.02
CA ALA A 76 17.44 7.03 2.65
C ALA A 76 16.97 5.59 2.96
N TRP A 77 17.55 4.59 2.30
CA TRP A 77 17.21 3.18 2.49
C TRP A 77 17.94 2.54 3.67
N LEU A 78 18.85 3.26 4.33
CA LEU A 78 19.50 2.86 5.59
C LEU A 78 20.07 1.45 5.59
N GLY A 79 20.67 1.01 4.47
CA GLY A 79 21.25 -0.32 4.33
C GLY A 79 20.25 -1.44 4.01
N THR A 80 19.02 -1.10 3.61
CA THR A 80 18.08 -2.06 3.00
C THR A 80 18.75 -2.74 1.81
N GLU A 81 18.68 -4.06 1.78
CA GLU A 81 19.33 -4.86 0.76
C GLU A 81 18.42 -5.04 -0.46
N PHE A 82 19.00 -4.85 -1.63
CA PHE A 82 18.36 -5.12 -2.91
C PHE A 82 19.15 -6.20 -3.64
N VAL A 83 18.57 -7.38 -3.85
CA VAL A 83 19.26 -8.52 -4.45
C VAL A 83 18.56 -8.93 -5.75
N PRO A 84 19.26 -8.87 -6.90
CA PRO A 84 18.72 -9.37 -8.16
C PRO A 84 18.40 -10.87 -8.08
N TYR A 85 17.29 -11.30 -8.68
CA TYR A 85 16.94 -12.70 -8.81
C TYR A 85 16.21 -12.99 -10.12
N GLY A 86 16.29 -14.24 -10.59
CA GLY A 86 15.68 -14.64 -11.85
C GLY A 86 16.23 -13.82 -13.02
N LYS A 87 15.36 -13.51 -13.99
CA LYS A 87 15.76 -12.75 -15.18
C LYS A 87 15.83 -11.24 -14.90
N ASP A 88 14.76 -10.71 -14.31
CA ASP A 88 14.57 -9.26 -14.13
C ASP A 88 14.04 -8.90 -12.72
N GLY A 89 14.07 -9.84 -11.77
CA GLY A 89 13.52 -9.63 -10.43
C GLY A 89 14.50 -8.93 -9.50
N VAL A 90 13.99 -8.14 -8.55
CA VAL A 90 14.77 -7.55 -7.47
C VAL A 90 14.06 -7.81 -6.16
N SER A 91 14.70 -8.52 -5.24
CA SER A 91 14.19 -8.73 -3.89
C SER A 91 14.64 -7.58 -3.00
N MET A 92 13.86 -7.28 -1.99
CA MET A 92 14.08 -6.18 -1.05
C MET A 92 13.97 -6.71 0.38
N SER A 93 14.99 -6.46 1.19
CA SER A 93 15.03 -6.85 2.60
C SER A 93 15.37 -5.63 3.45
N PHE A 94 14.38 -5.09 4.17
CA PHE A 94 14.60 -3.94 5.04
C PHE A 94 15.66 -4.24 6.11
N SER A 95 16.61 -3.32 6.29
CA SER A 95 17.60 -3.38 7.37
C SER A 95 16.93 -3.10 8.72
N PRO A 96 17.54 -3.53 9.84
CA PRO A 96 17.07 -3.15 11.17
C PRO A 96 16.98 -1.63 11.37
N GLU A 97 17.95 -0.90 10.82
CA GLU A 97 18.00 0.56 10.89
C GLU A 97 16.83 1.19 10.14
N PHE A 98 16.50 0.69 8.95
CA PHE A 98 15.35 1.17 8.18
C PHE A 98 14.03 0.88 8.91
N VAL A 99 13.87 -0.32 9.46
CA VAL A 99 12.69 -0.69 10.26
C VAL A 99 12.51 0.29 11.42
N LYS A 100 13.56 0.56 12.18
CA LYS A 100 13.50 1.42 13.37
C LYS A 100 13.32 2.91 13.04
N GLN A 101 14.01 3.40 12.02
CA GLN A 101 14.13 4.85 11.77
C GLN A 101 13.16 5.38 10.71
N ALA A 102 12.62 4.50 9.85
CA ALA A 102 11.69 4.87 8.80
C ALA A 102 10.28 4.31 9.03
N LEU A 103 10.16 3.04 9.45
CA LEU A 103 8.86 2.36 9.53
C LEU A 103 8.19 2.49 10.91
N TYR A 104 8.92 2.17 11.99
CA TYR A 104 8.40 2.05 13.36
C TYR A 104 8.90 3.20 14.26
N THR A 105 8.81 4.45 13.78
CA THR A 105 9.41 5.62 14.45
C THR A 105 8.72 6.02 15.74
N SER A 106 7.47 5.63 15.92
CA SER A 106 6.63 5.93 17.10
C SER A 106 6.20 4.67 17.87
N SER A 107 6.59 3.50 17.37
CA SER A 107 6.20 2.20 17.93
C SER A 107 7.10 1.76 19.09
N THR A 108 6.63 0.80 19.88
CA THR A 108 7.39 0.28 21.02
C THR A 108 8.59 -0.54 20.57
N ARG A 109 9.53 -0.78 21.50
CA ARG A 109 10.67 -1.67 21.21
C ARG A 109 10.18 -3.08 20.90
N GLU A 110 9.17 -3.56 21.63
CA GLU A 110 8.60 -4.88 21.48
C GLU A 110 8.06 -5.11 20.06
N ASP A 111 7.37 -4.11 19.49
CA ASP A 111 6.86 -4.16 18.12
C ASP A 111 7.99 -4.18 17.07
N VAL A 112 9.05 -3.41 17.31
CA VAL A 112 10.25 -3.41 16.45
C VAL A 112 10.91 -4.79 16.47
N GLU A 113 11.16 -5.36 17.65
CA GLU A 113 11.80 -6.67 17.79
C GLU A 113 10.94 -7.77 17.15
N LEU A 114 9.62 -7.73 17.37
CA LEU A 114 8.68 -8.65 16.73
C LEU A 114 8.78 -8.58 15.20
N THR A 115 8.83 -7.37 14.66
CA THR A 115 8.97 -7.17 13.20
C THR A 115 10.30 -7.71 12.68
N LEU A 116 11.40 -7.49 13.41
CA LEU A 116 12.71 -7.99 13.00
C LEU A 116 12.78 -9.52 12.98
N LEU A 117 12.04 -10.19 13.87
CA LEU A 117 11.92 -11.65 13.90
C LEU A 117 11.05 -12.22 12.77
N LEU A 118 10.02 -11.48 12.35
CA LEU A 118 9.02 -11.97 11.40
C LEU A 118 9.25 -11.53 9.94
N LYS A 119 9.98 -10.43 9.71
CA LYS A 119 10.17 -9.88 8.36
C LYS A 119 10.83 -10.89 7.43
N ARG A 120 10.38 -10.89 6.18
CA ARG A 120 10.91 -11.72 5.10
C ARG A 120 11.25 -10.84 3.90
N PRO A 121 12.16 -11.26 3.01
CA PRO A 121 12.41 -10.57 1.76
C PRO A 121 11.11 -10.44 0.96
N GLY A 122 10.86 -9.23 0.44
CA GLY A 122 9.75 -8.92 -0.47
C GLY A 122 10.25 -8.54 -1.86
N SER A 123 9.34 -8.08 -2.71
CA SER A 123 9.68 -7.41 -3.96
C SER A 123 8.60 -6.38 -4.28
N LEU A 124 9.00 -5.32 -4.96
CA LEU A 124 8.07 -4.33 -5.49
C LEU A 124 7.60 -4.67 -6.90
N PHE A 125 8.17 -5.70 -7.53
CA PHE A 125 7.79 -6.19 -8.85
C PHE A 125 7.75 -5.09 -9.91
N ILE A 126 8.65 -4.11 -9.82
CA ILE A 126 8.65 -2.89 -10.67
C ILE A 126 8.66 -3.28 -12.15
N ASN A 127 9.52 -4.22 -12.54
CA ASN A 127 9.64 -4.66 -13.93
C ASN A 127 8.39 -5.38 -14.44
N GLU A 128 7.74 -6.19 -13.59
CA GLU A 128 6.47 -6.84 -13.95
C GLU A 128 5.31 -5.84 -14.00
N LEU A 129 5.25 -4.88 -13.07
CA LEU A 129 4.26 -3.80 -13.08
C LEU A 129 4.43 -2.90 -14.31
N ALA A 130 5.66 -2.62 -14.73
CA ALA A 130 5.96 -1.81 -15.90
C ALA A 130 5.46 -2.45 -17.20
N ARG A 131 5.43 -3.79 -17.26
CA ARG A 131 4.95 -4.57 -18.40
C ARG A 131 3.45 -4.86 -18.36
N ARG A 132 2.80 -4.59 -17.23
CA ARG A 132 1.35 -4.80 -17.07
C ARG A 132 0.58 -3.76 -17.88
N GLU A 133 -0.56 -4.16 -18.41
CA GLU A 133 -1.56 -3.21 -18.90
C GLU A 133 -1.95 -2.23 -17.78
N LYS A 134 -2.30 -1.01 -18.19
CA LYS A 134 -2.75 0.02 -17.26
C LYS A 134 -4.04 -0.41 -16.61
N PHE A 135 -4.25 0.05 -15.38
CA PHE A 135 -5.54 -0.11 -14.73
C PHE A 135 -6.63 0.64 -15.50
N SER A 136 -7.80 0.02 -15.64
CA SER A 136 -8.90 0.56 -16.44
C SER A 136 -9.81 1.49 -15.63
N GLU A 137 -10.38 2.50 -16.27
CA GLU A 137 -11.40 3.35 -15.63
C GLU A 137 -12.68 2.56 -15.35
N GLU A 138 -13.04 1.64 -16.26
CA GLU A 138 -14.26 0.85 -16.18
C GLU A 138 -14.23 -0.18 -15.05
N ARG A 139 -13.04 -0.59 -14.59
CA ARG A 139 -12.86 -1.61 -13.54
C ARG A 139 -12.20 -0.99 -12.32
N TYR A 140 -10.87 -0.86 -12.28
CA TYR A 140 -10.16 -0.22 -11.16
C TYR A 140 -10.74 1.16 -10.80
N GLY A 141 -10.97 2.02 -11.80
CA GLY A 141 -11.52 3.37 -11.60
C GLY A 141 -12.94 3.41 -11.06
N SER A 142 -13.73 2.35 -11.29
CA SER A 142 -15.13 2.26 -10.86
C SER A 142 -15.31 1.99 -9.36
N VAL A 143 -14.28 1.47 -8.69
CA VAL A 143 -14.34 1.14 -7.26
C VAL A 143 -14.09 2.41 -6.44
N ARG A 144 -14.92 2.64 -5.42
CA ARG A 144 -14.77 3.76 -4.48
C ARG A 144 -13.47 3.64 -3.71
N ARG A 145 -12.77 4.76 -3.53
CA ARG A 145 -11.45 4.83 -2.91
C ARG A 145 -11.45 5.83 -1.77
N ALA A 146 -10.92 5.42 -0.64
CA ALA A 146 -10.59 6.31 0.46
C ALA A 146 -9.08 6.24 0.76
N TYR A 147 -8.52 7.33 1.27
CA TYR A 147 -7.12 7.39 1.68
C TYR A 147 -7.00 7.85 3.13
N ILE A 148 -6.17 7.16 3.91
CA ILE A 148 -5.81 7.53 5.28
C ILE A 148 -4.35 7.99 5.27
N VAL A 149 -4.14 9.30 5.43
CA VAL A 149 -2.81 9.90 5.46
C VAL A 149 -2.20 9.74 6.85
N CYS A 150 -1.01 9.16 6.94
CA CYS A 150 -0.22 9.09 8.17
C CYS A 150 0.82 10.21 8.13
N LYS A 151 0.67 11.22 9.00
CA LYS A 151 1.43 12.48 8.89
C LYS A 151 2.89 12.36 9.35
N ASP A 152 3.17 11.42 10.23
CA ASP A 152 4.50 11.21 10.82
C ASP A 152 5.27 10.08 10.12
N ASP A 153 4.75 9.59 8.99
CA ASP A 153 5.38 8.58 8.16
C ASP A 153 6.69 9.09 7.55
N LYS A 154 7.78 8.35 7.79
CA LYS A 154 9.12 8.66 7.27
C LYS A 154 9.54 7.78 6.10
N ALA A 155 8.80 6.72 5.80
CA ALA A 155 9.07 5.84 4.67
C ALA A 155 8.29 6.31 3.44
N LEU A 156 6.97 6.46 3.55
CA LEU A 156 6.11 7.01 2.53
C LEU A 156 5.62 8.37 3.03
N THR A 157 6.44 9.41 2.86
CA THR A 157 6.23 10.72 3.48
C THR A 157 4.85 11.30 3.19
N GLU A 158 4.32 12.15 4.08
CA GLU A 158 3.04 12.85 3.85
C GLU A 158 3.03 13.54 2.48
N GLU A 159 4.12 14.23 2.11
CA GLU A 159 4.25 14.87 0.79
C GLU A 159 4.01 13.88 -0.35
N TYR A 160 4.59 12.68 -0.28
CA TYR A 160 4.42 11.66 -1.29
C TYR A 160 3.01 11.07 -1.31
N GLN A 161 2.41 10.86 -0.14
CA GLN A 161 1.01 10.44 0.00
C GLN A 161 0.07 11.46 -0.65
N ARG A 162 0.25 12.76 -0.36
CA ARG A 162 -0.54 13.86 -0.94
C ARG A 162 -0.33 13.97 -2.44
N TRP A 163 0.90 13.83 -2.92
CA TRP A 163 1.19 13.82 -4.36
C TRP A 163 0.41 12.73 -5.10
N MET A 164 0.31 11.51 -4.53
CA MET A 164 -0.49 10.44 -5.13
C MET A 164 -2.00 10.77 -5.13
N ILE A 165 -2.51 11.32 -4.03
CA ILE A 165 -3.92 11.75 -3.90
C ILE A 165 -4.26 12.85 -4.94
N ASP A 166 -3.36 13.80 -5.17
CA ASP A 166 -3.54 14.87 -6.14
C ASP A 166 -3.45 14.36 -7.58
N ASN A 167 -2.60 13.35 -7.83
CA ASN A 167 -2.41 12.76 -9.14
C ASN A 167 -3.59 11.86 -9.56
N TYR A 168 -4.28 11.23 -8.61
CA TYR A 168 -5.45 10.39 -8.87
C TYR A 168 -6.53 10.55 -7.81
N SER A 169 -7.72 10.96 -8.26
CA SER A 169 -8.81 11.35 -7.37
C SER A 169 -9.15 10.29 -6.32
N VAL A 170 -9.45 10.74 -5.10
CA VAL A 170 -9.88 9.89 -3.99
C VAL A 170 -11.24 10.40 -3.52
N ASP A 171 -12.20 9.50 -3.30
CA ASP A 171 -13.57 9.87 -2.91
C ASP A 171 -13.66 10.41 -1.47
N PHE A 172 -12.71 10.02 -0.63
CA PHE A 172 -12.60 10.51 0.74
C PHE A 172 -11.18 10.42 1.27
N VAL A 173 -10.71 11.47 1.93
CA VAL A 173 -9.40 11.51 2.57
C VAL A 173 -9.60 11.86 4.03
N THR A 174 -8.96 11.09 4.90
CA THR A 174 -8.81 11.41 6.33
C THR A 174 -7.34 11.28 6.71
N GLU A 175 -6.97 11.76 7.89
CA GLU A 175 -5.60 11.75 8.38
C GLU A 175 -5.50 11.26 9.82
N ILE A 176 -4.31 10.78 10.18
CA ILE A 176 -3.92 10.38 11.52
C ILE A 176 -2.62 11.11 11.86
N GLU A 177 -2.70 12.03 12.83
CA GLU A 177 -1.52 12.68 13.40
C GLU A 177 -0.79 11.71 14.34
N GLY A 178 0.54 11.74 14.37
CA GLY A 178 1.32 10.87 15.25
C GLY A 178 1.34 9.39 14.84
N ALA A 179 0.80 9.04 13.66
CA ALA A 179 0.97 7.72 13.07
C ALA A 179 2.24 7.66 12.22
N ASP A 180 3.11 6.69 12.53
CA ASP A 180 4.22 6.31 11.67
C ASP A 180 3.75 5.49 10.45
N HIS A 181 4.67 4.83 9.75
CA HIS A 181 4.34 4.02 8.57
C HIS A 181 3.45 2.81 8.88
N ILE A 182 3.31 2.45 10.16
CA ILE A 182 2.62 1.24 10.62
C ILE A 182 1.46 1.66 11.54
N PRO A 183 0.41 2.32 10.99
CA PRO A 183 -0.66 2.92 11.79
C PRO A 183 -1.45 1.90 12.62
N MET A 184 -1.47 0.63 12.21
CA MET A 184 -2.11 -0.45 12.99
C MET A 184 -1.33 -0.84 14.25
N ILE A 185 -0.10 -0.34 14.41
CA ILE A 185 0.74 -0.52 15.60
C ILE A 185 0.88 0.79 16.36
N SER A 186 1.23 1.89 15.67
CA SER A 186 1.45 3.18 16.33
C SER A 186 0.16 3.86 16.79
N GLN A 187 -0.92 3.76 16.02
CA GLN A 187 -2.20 4.43 16.29
C GLN A 187 -3.42 3.52 16.02
N PRO A 188 -3.51 2.31 16.61
CA PRO A 188 -4.52 1.32 16.23
C PRO A 188 -5.96 1.79 16.48
N GLN A 189 -6.23 2.53 17.55
CA GLN A 189 -7.57 3.05 17.84
C GLN A 189 -8.00 4.09 16.82
N LEU A 190 -7.13 5.07 16.51
CA LEU A 190 -7.42 6.08 15.50
C LEU A 190 -7.58 5.45 14.11
N LEU A 191 -6.73 4.50 13.73
CA LEU A 191 -6.89 3.76 12.48
C LEU A 191 -8.25 3.05 12.43
N SER A 192 -8.65 2.38 13.51
CA SER A 192 -9.95 1.72 13.58
C SER A 192 -11.10 2.71 13.44
N GLU A 193 -11.04 3.86 14.10
CA GLU A 193 -12.05 4.92 13.95
C GLU A 193 -12.16 5.40 12.50
N ARG A 194 -11.02 5.65 11.85
CA ARG A 194 -11.01 6.09 10.44
C ARG A 194 -11.58 5.03 9.49
N ILE A 195 -11.27 3.75 9.72
CA ILE A 195 -11.82 2.65 8.92
C ILE A 195 -13.34 2.56 9.12
N LEU A 196 -13.84 2.71 10.35
CA LEU A 196 -15.27 2.68 10.63
C LEU A 196 -16.00 3.86 9.99
N GLU A 197 -15.45 5.07 10.08
CA GLU A 197 -15.98 6.27 9.41
C GLU A 197 -16.12 6.05 7.90
N ILE A 198 -15.09 5.49 7.26
CA ILE A 198 -15.11 5.19 5.82
C ILE A 198 -16.13 4.08 5.52
N GLY A 199 -16.20 3.06 6.37
CA GLY A 199 -17.18 1.98 6.29
C GLY A 199 -18.61 2.53 6.33
N GLU A 200 -18.97 3.35 7.31
CA GLU A 200 -20.31 3.95 7.42
C GLU A 200 -20.67 4.82 6.21
N LYS A 201 -19.66 5.40 5.53
CA LYS A 201 -19.87 6.26 4.37
C LYS A 201 -20.09 5.49 3.07
N PHE A 202 -19.51 4.29 2.92
CA PHE A 202 -19.44 3.59 1.64
C PHE A 202 -19.79 2.09 1.66
N ALA A 203 -19.91 1.46 2.83
CA ALA A 203 -20.23 0.05 2.98
C ALA A 203 -21.74 -0.21 3.09
#